data_AF-A0A4U0SIW1-F1
#
_entry.id   AF-A0A4U0SIW1-F1
#
_cell.length_a   1.000
_cell.length_b   1.000
_cell.length_c   1.000
_cell.angle_alpha   90.00
_cell.angle_beta   90.00
_cell.angle_gamma   90.00
#
_symmetry.space_group_name_H-M   'P 1'
#
loop_
_entity.id
_entity.type
_entity.pdbx_description
1 polymer ?
#
loop_
_entity_poly.entity_id
_entity_poly.type
_entity_poly.pdbx_seq_one_letter_code
_entity_poly.pdbx_strand_id
1 'polypeptide(L)'
;MRVFVTGASGHIGSAVVPELIHGHKVVGLARSDASAAAVKALGAEVRRGDIDDLDGLREAAADADAVIHLAFNHDAISAGNFAGAVAADLAVVQTLGDALAGTGKALIGIGLTHTGDAKRDAVIDANPRSAVARAIAGFTERGVRTVLVAIPPVTHSTRDKIGFIPTLIKTARDTGVSGYVGDGTNRWPAGHVLDIGHLYRLALEKAPASSQLYAATEEGITVREIAETIGRHLNVPAVSIPAEQAADHFKAFPFMTLDITMSNADTKQLLDWEPVHPGLIADLEDGHYFTTD
;
A
#
# COMPACT_ATOMS: atom_id res chain seq x y z
N MET A 1 7.51 10.47 -20.38
CA MET A 1 7.63 11.33 -19.19
C MET A 1 8.78 10.87 -18.32
N ARG A 2 9.43 11.78 -17.61
CA ARG A 2 10.33 11.48 -16.50
C ARG A 2 9.52 11.37 -15.21
N VAL A 3 9.51 10.20 -14.58
CA VAL A 3 8.69 9.92 -13.39
C VAL A 3 9.61 9.70 -12.20
N PHE A 4 9.49 10.53 -11.17
CA PHE A 4 10.22 10.35 -9.91
C PHE A 4 9.40 9.49 -8.95
N VAL A 5 9.99 8.41 -8.44
CA VAL A 5 9.31 7.44 -7.57
C VAL A 5 10.06 7.35 -6.25
N THR A 6 9.39 7.73 -5.15
CA THR A 6 9.88 7.42 -3.80
C THR A 6 9.38 6.03 -3.40
N GLY A 7 10.14 5.32 -2.57
CA GLY A 7 9.79 3.94 -2.20
C GLY A 7 9.91 2.95 -3.38
N ALA A 8 10.70 3.30 -4.41
CA ALA A 8 10.83 2.53 -5.65
C ALA A 8 11.30 1.07 -5.45
N SER A 9 12.13 0.81 -4.43
CA SER A 9 12.57 -0.56 -4.09
C SER A 9 11.61 -1.31 -3.15
N GLY A 10 10.58 -0.64 -2.63
CA GLY A 10 9.62 -1.19 -1.67
C GLY A 10 8.64 -2.17 -2.31
N HIS A 11 7.72 -2.71 -1.49
CA HIS A 11 6.76 -3.73 -1.94
C HIS A 11 5.94 -3.27 -3.14
N ILE A 12 5.19 -2.18 -3.00
CA ILE A 12 4.39 -1.58 -4.11
C ILE A 12 5.31 -1.02 -5.20
N GLY A 13 6.35 -0.28 -4.82
CA GLY A 13 7.27 0.34 -5.78
C GLY A 13 7.91 -0.66 -6.74
N SER A 14 8.19 -1.88 -6.26
CA SER A 14 8.76 -2.94 -7.07
C SER A 14 7.83 -3.51 -8.15
N ALA A 15 6.51 -3.29 -8.03
CA ALA A 15 5.53 -3.60 -9.06
C ALA A 15 5.25 -2.38 -9.96
N VAL A 16 5.27 -1.18 -9.39
CA VAL A 16 5.04 0.08 -10.13
C VAL A 16 6.17 0.39 -11.09
N VAL A 17 7.44 0.24 -10.69
CA VAL A 17 8.59 0.59 -11.54
C VAL A 17 8.61 -0.19 -12.86
N PRO A 18 8.48 -1.54 -12.88
CA PRO A 18 8.42 -2.31 -14.12
C PRO A 18 7.29 -1.90 -15.06
N GLU A 19 6.13 -1.54 -14.53
CA GLU A 19 5.01 -1.04 -15.35
C GLU A 19 5.37 0.27 -16.07
N LEU A 20 5.99 1.21 -15.34
CA LEU A 20 6.28 2.55 -15.86
C LEU A 20 7.41 2.58 -16.89
N ILE A 21 8.43 1.71 -16.77
CA ILE A 21 9.59 1.74 -17.69
C ILE A 21 9.23 1.40 -19.14
N HIS A 22 8.06 0.80 -19.40
CA HIS A 22 7.59 0.49 -20.75
C HIS A 22 7.12 1.71 -21.56
N GLY A 23 6.98 2.88 -20.94
CA GLY A 23 6.59 4.12 -21.63
C GLY A 23 7.19 5.39 -21.04
N HIS A 24 7.91 5.28 -19.93
CA HIS A 24 8.42 6.40 -19.16
C HIS A 24 9.85 6.19 -18.70
N LYS A 25 10.54 7.30 -18.49
CA LYS A 25 11.87 7.34 -17.88
C LYS A 25 11.71 7.40 -16.37
N VAL A 26 11.96 6.30 -15.67
CA VAL A 26 11.74 6.20 -14.22
C VAL A 26 13.01 6.54 -13.45
N VAL A 27 12.87 7.35 -12.41
CA VAL A 27 13.93 7.68 -11.44
C VAL A 27 13.48 7.25 -10.05
N GLY A 28 14.09 6.21 -9.52
CA GLY A 28 13.80 5.71 -8.17
C GLY A 28 14.72 6.35 -7.12
N LEU A 29 14.13 6.86 -6.04
CA LEU A 29 14.88 7.26 -4.85
C LEU A 29 15.43 6.02 -4.12
N ALA A 30 16.70 6.04 -3.75
CA ALA A 30 17.34 4.96 -3.00
C ALA A 30 18.27 5.48 -1.90
N ARG A 31 17.95 5.12 -0.65
CA ARG A 31 18.75 5.50 0.54
C ARG A 31 20.00 4.65 0.77
N SER A 32 20.02 3.42 0.26
CA SER A 32 21.10 2.45 0.49
C SER A 32 21.59 1.80 -0.81
N ASP A 33 22.76 1.17 -0.77
CA ASP A 33 23.33 0.45 -1.92
C ASP A 33 22.45 -0.72 -2.34
N ALA A 34 21.85 -1.41 -1.37
CA ALA A 34 20.87 -2.46 -1.63
C ALA A 34 19.63 -1.92 -2.35
N SER A 35 19.05 -0.80 -1.88
CA SER A 35 17.92 -0.16 -2.56
C SER A 35 18.30 0.33 -3.96
N ALA A 36 19.51 0.89 -4.14
CA ALA A 36 19.99 1.34 -5.43
C ALA A 36 20.18 0.17 -6.41
N ALA A 37 20.74 -0.95 -5.95
CA ALA A 37 20.86 -2.16 -6.74
C ALA A 37 19.47 -2.72 -7.14
N ALA A 38 18.52 -2.74 -6.20
CA ALA A 38 17.14 -3.16 -6.47
C ALA A 38 16.45 -2.25 -7.52
N VAL A 39 16.57 -0.93 -7.41
CA VAL A 39 16.01 0.01 -8.39
C VAL A 39 16.64 -0.17 -9.77
N LYS A 40 17.96 -0.36 -9.86
CA LYS A 40 18.65 -0.67 -11.14
C LYS A 40 18.17 -1.98 -11.74
N ALA A 41 18.00 -3.02 -10.92
CA ALA A 41 17.52 -4.33 -11.37
C ALA A 41 16.08 -4.26 -11.92
N LEU A 42 15.27 -3.31 -11.44
CA LEU A 42 13.95 -3.02 -11.98
C LEU A 42 13.98 -2.18 -13.27
N GLY A 43 15.16 -1.76 -13.75
CA GLY A 43 15.34 -1.00 -14.99
C GLY A 43 15.23 0.52 -14.85
N ALA A 44 15.14 1.07 -13.64
CA ALA A 44 15.04 2.50 -13.40
C ALA A 44 16.40 3.17 -13.14
N GLU A 45 16.47 4.48 -13.41
CA GLU A 45 17.59 5.31 -12.96
C GLU A 45 17.55 5.46 -11.43
N VAL A 46 18.72 5.51 -10.80
CA VAL A 46 18.82 5.72 -9.36
C VAL A 46 19.11 7.19 -9.07
N ARG A 47 18.29 7.79 -8.21
CA ARG A 47 18.66 8.99 -7.45
C ARG A 47 19.01 8.58 -6.03
N ARG A 48 20.28 8.75 -5.64
CA ARG A 48 20.69 8.57 -4.25
C ARG A 48 20.10 9.70 -3.41
N GLY A 49 19.58 9.34 -2.25
CA GLY A 49 18.97 10.29 -1.32
C GLY A 49 18.09 9.55 -0.31
N ASP A 50 17.73 10.26 0.75
CA ASP A 50 16.79 9.78 1.76
C ASP A 50 15.47 10.54 1.64
N ILE A 51 14.39 9.98 2.18
CA ILE A 51 13.10 10.68 2.24
C ILE A 51 13.16 11.88 3.20
N ASP A 52 14.11 11.87 4.14
CA ASP A 52 14.34 12.99 5.06
C ASP A 52 15.14 14.15 4.41
N ASP A 53 15.72 13.95 3.21
CA ASP A 53 16.42 14.98 2.45
C ASP A 53 15.44 15.83 1.62
N LEU A 54 14.76 16.76 2.29
CA LEU A 54 13.72 17.59 1.68
C LEU A 54 14.23 18.47 0.52
N ASP A 55 15.47 18.96 0.58
CA ASP A 55 16.05 19.74 -0.52
C ASP A 55 16.28 18.86 -1.75
N GLY A 56 16.85 17.67 -1.55
CA GLY A 56 17.01 16.67 -2.60
C GLY A 56 15.69 16.21 -3.21
N LEU A 57 14.62 16.11 -2.41
CA LEU A 57 13.27 15.78 -2.89
C LEU A 57 12.65 16.92 -3.71
N ARG A 58 12.83 18.17 -3.29
CA ARG A 58 12.34 19.36 -4.01
C ARG A 58 12.94 19.44 -5.41
N GLU A 59 14.26 19.26 -5.51
CA GLU A 59 14.95 19.19 -6.80
C GLU A 59 14.45 18.03 -7.67
N ALA A 60 14.32 16.84 -7.09
CA ALA A 60 13.85 15.66 -7.82
C ALA A 60 12.44 15.83 -8.39
N ALA A 61 11.54 16.46 -7.62
CA ALA A 61 10.18 16.76 -8.06
C ALA A 61 10.16 17.84 -9.15
N ALA A 62 10.97 18.89 -9.03
CA ALA A 62 11.08 19.94 -10.04
C ALA A 62 11.57 19.39 -11.40
N ASP A 63 12.55 18.48 -11.37
CA ASP A 63 13.14 17.83 -12.54
C ASP A 63 12.24 16.78 -13.21
N ALA A 64 11.17 16.33 -12.54
CA ALA A 64 10.27 15.28 -13.04
C ALA A 64 9.04 15.87 -13.76
N ASP A 65 8.42 15.09 -14.64
CA ASP A 65 7.11 15.38 -15.24
C ASP A 65 5.96 14.89 -14.34
N ALA A 66 6.24 13.94 -13.45
CA ALA A 66 5.31 13.40 -12.46
C ALA A 66 6.07 12.80 -11.28
N VAL A 67 5.42 12.80 -10.11
CA VAL A 67 5.90 12.17 -8.89
C VAL A 67 4.92 11.10 -8.43
N ILE A 68 5.43 9.92 -8.10
CA ILE A 68 4.71 8.85 -7.41
C ILE A 68 5.34 8.65 -6.03
N HIS A 69 4.56 8.89 -4.98
CA HIS A 69 5.02 8.81 -3.60
C HIS A 69 4.50 7.55 -2.91
N LEU A 70 5.41 6.60 -2.65
CA LEU A 70 5.13 5.29 -2.02
C LEU A 70 6.00 5.02 -0.79
N ALA A 71 6.94 5.92 -0.47
CA ALA A 71 7.78 5.76 0.70
C ALA A 71 6.97 6.06 1.97
N PHE A 72 7.23 5.30 3.02
CA PHE A 72 6.81 5.61 4.38
C PHE A 72 7.87 5.09 5.35
N ASN A 73 8.10 5.80 6.46
CA ASN A 73 9.15 5.43 7.40
C ASN A 73 8.68 4.28 8.32
N HIS A 74 8.73 3.05 7.80
CA HIS A 74 8.37 1.85 8.55
C HIS A 74 9.33 1.55 9.71
N ASP A 75 10.60 1.96 9.62
CA ASP A 75 11.57 1.78 10.70
C ASP A 75 11.15 2.55 11.96
N ALA A 76 10.64 3.78 11.78
CA ALA A 76 10.08 4.58 12.86
C ALA A 76 8.82 3.93 13.48
N ILE A 77 7.96 3.29 12.67
CA ILE A 77 6.80 2.54 13.19
C ILE A 77 7.27 1.38 14.06
N SER A 78 8.22 0.58 13.56
CA SER A 78 8.78 -0.56 14.28
C SER A 78 9.44 -0.16 15.59
N ALA A 79 9.99 1.06 15.67
CA ALA A 79 10.53 1.66 16.88
C ALA A 79 9.47 2.30 17.80
N GLY A 80 8.17 2.20 17.47
CA GLY A 80 7.07 2.79 18.25
C GLY A 80 6.84 4.28 18.03
N ASN A 81 7.51 4.91 17.06
CA ASN A 81 7.40 6.32 16.73
C ASN A 81 6.48 6.57 15.51
N PHE A 82 5.24 6.10 15.59
CA PHE A 82 4.26 6.28 14.52
C PHE A 82 3.95 7.76 14.24
N ALA A 83 3.82 8.58 15.29
CA ALA A 83 3.55 10.01 15.14
C ALA A 83 4.69 10.75 14.41
N GLY A 84 5.96 10.43 14.72
CA GLY A 84 7.11 10.97 14.00
C GLY A 84 7.16 10.54 12.54
N ALA A 85 6.84 9.27 12.25
CA ALA A 85 6.76 8.78 10.88
C ALA A 85 5.72 9.55 10.05
N VAL A 86 4.55 9.83 10.63
CA VAL A 86 3.48 10.60 9.98
C VAL A 86 3.88 12.06 9.77
N ALA A 87 4.53 12.68 10.75
CA ALA A 87 5.00 14.07 10.63
C ALA A 87 6.07 14.22 9.54
N ALA A 88 7.02 13.27 9.45
CA ALA A 88 8.02 13.25 8.39
C ALA A 88 7.38 13.07 7.00
N ASP A 89 6.43 12.13 6.88
CA ASP A 89 5.69 11.87 5.64
C ASP A 89 4.90 13.10 5.16
N LEU A 90 4.31 13.86 6.10
CA LEU A 90 3.64 15.11 5.79
C LEU A 90 4.62 16.17 5.24
N ALA A 91 5.81 16.30 5.83
CA ALA A 91 6.83 17.23 5.36
C ALA A 91 7.33 16.88 3.95
N VAL A 92 7.43 15.58 3.65
CA VAL A 92 7.76 15.05 2.32
C VAL A 92 6.70 15.43 1.31
N VAL A 93 5.43 15.13 1.59
CA VAL A 93 4.31 15.48 0.69
C VAL A 93 4.21 16.98 0.47
N GLN A 94 4.39 17.80 1.51
CA GLN A 94 4.41 19.26 1.38
C GLN A 94 5.53 19.70 0.43
N THR A 95 6.74 19.16 0.62
CA THR A 95 7.90 19.47 -0.22
C THR A 95 7.70 19.09 -1.68
N LEU A 96 7.18 17.88 -1.94
CA LEU A 96 6.90 17.41 -3.29
C LEU A 96 5.79 18.23 -3.96
N GLY A 97 4.69 18.48 -3.25
CA GLY A 97 3.58 19.25 -3.78
C GLY A 97 3.92 20.72 -4.03
N ASP A 98 4.71 21.34 -3.15
CA ASP A 98 5.18 22.72 -3.32
C ASP A 98 6.05 22.88 -4.57
N ALA A 99 6.93 21.91 -4.82
CA ALA A 99 7.78 21.89 -6.01
C ALA A 99 6.97 21.76 -7.32
N LEU A 100 5.78 21.16 -7.25
CA LEU A 100 4.90 20.93 -8.40
C LEU A 100 3.80 22.00 -8.54
N ALA A 101 3.63 22.89 -7.56
CA ALA A 101 2.55 23.88 -7.57
C ALA A 101 2.59 24.78 -8.82
N GLY A 102 1.42 24.96 -9.46
CA GLY A 102 1.24 25.76 -10.66
C GLY A 102 1.75 25.11 -11.96
N THR A 103 2.35 23.93 -11.90
CA THR A 103 2.97 23.30 -13.08
C THR A 103 2.01 22.41 -13.89
N GLY A 104 0.87 22.00 -13.32
CA GLY A 104 -0.03 21.00 -13.90
C GLY A 104 0.51 19.57 -13.85
N LYS A 105 1.73 19.34 -13.35
CA LYS A 105 2.37 18.03 -13.23
C LYS A 105 1.66 17.16 -12.20
N ALA A 106 1.85 15.84 -12.31
CA ALA A 106 1.14 14.88 -11.47
C ALA A 106 1.84 14.62 -10.13
N LEU A 107 1.06 14.54 -9.06
CA LEU A 107 1.47 13.97 -7.76
C LEU A 107 0.52 12.84 -7.41
N ILE A 108 1.02 11.61 -7.46
CA ILE A 108 0.25 10.42 -7.17
C ILE A 108 0.74 9.84 -5.85
N GLY A 109 -0.18 9.56 -4.93
CA GLY A 109 0.18 8.96 -3.64
C GLY A 109 -0.87 7.98 -3.14
N ILE A 110 -0.63 7.47 -1.93
CA ILE A 110 -1.54 6.55 -1.27
C ILE A 110 -2.74 7.33 -0.72
N GLY A 111 -3.94 6.85 -1.04
CA GLY A 111 -5.22 7.43 -0.68
C GLY A 111 -5.90 6.76 0.52
N LEU A 112 -7.05 7.31 0.88
CA LEU A 112 -7.92 6.78 1.95
C LEU A 112 -8.78 5.63 1.45
N THR A 113 -9.00 4.64 2.31
CA THR A 113 -9.80 3.45 2.02
C THR A 113 -11.23 3.63 2.50
N HIS A 114 -11.90 4.73 2.14
CA HIS A 114 -13.28 4.96 2.57
C HIS A 114 -14.19 3.83 2.07
N THR A 115 -15.11 3.44 2.95
CA THR A 115 -16.00 2.28 2.85
C THR A 115 -17.42 2.67 2.47
N GLY A 116 -17.75 3.97 2.50
CA GLY A 116 -19.10 4.49 2.28
C GLY A 116 -19.99 4.40 3.53
N ASP A 117 -19.50 3.81 4.63
CA ASP A 117 -20.15 3.82 5.93
C ASP A 117 -19.53 4.92 6.81
N ALA A 118 -20.34 5.90 7.21
CA ALA A 118 -19.87 7.06 7.96
C ALA A 118 -19.18 6.72 9.29
N LYS A 119 -19.56 5.63 9.97
CA LYS A 119 -18.94 5.23 11.24
C LYS A 119 -17.57 4.61 11.01
N ARG A 120 -17.45 3.74 10.00
CA ARG A 120 -16.17 3.14 9.60
C ARG A 120 -15.23 4.20 9.03
N ASP A 121 -15.76 5.10 8.22
CA ASP A 121 -15.01 6.18 7.58
C ASP A 121 -14.49 7.17 8.62
N ALA A 122 -15.23 7.43 9.71
CA ALA A 122 -14.73 8.22 10.83
C ALA A 122 -13.49 7.61 11.51
N VAL A 123 -13.38 6.27 11.57
CA VAL A 123 -12.20 5.58 12.11
C VAL A 123 -11.01 5.72 11.16
N ILE A 124 -11.24 5.56 9.85
CA ILE A 124 -10.23 5.81 8.82
C ILE A 124 -9.75 7.26 8.88
N ASP A 125 -10.67 8.20 9.01
CA ASP A 125 -10.38 9.62 9.05
C ASP A 125 -9.59 10.06 10.29
N ALA A 126 -9.75 9.32 11.39
CA ALA A 126 -9.01 9.52 12.64
C ALA A 126 -7.56 8.97 12.56
N ASN A 127 -7.23 8.14 11.56
CA ASN A 127 -5.86 7.69 11.35
C ASN A 127 -4.98 8.91 11.00
N PRO A 128 -3.88 9.16 11.72
CA PRO A 128 -2.96 10.27 11.42
C PRO A 128 -2.43 10.26 9.97
N ARG A 129 -2.28 9.09 9.34
CA ARG A 129 -1.88 9.00 7.92
C ARG A 129 -2.90 9.62 6.98
N SER A 130 -4.16 9.77 7.41
CA SER A 130 -5.19 10.43 6.62
C SER A 130 -4.92 11.91 6.41
N ALA A 131 -4.13 12.55 7.28
CA ALA A 131 -3.64 13.91 7.06
C ALA A 131 -2.71 14.01 5.83
N VAL A 132 -1.91 12.98 5.56
CA VAL A 132 -0.99 12.94 4.41
C VAL A 132 -1.78 12.85 3.10
N ALA A 133 -2.76 11.94 3.02
CA ALA A 133 -3.62 11.83 1.84
C ALA A 133 -4.38 13.14 1.56
N ARG A 134 -4.92 13.79 2.61
CA ARG A 134 -5.57 15.11 2.49
C ARG A 134 -4.60 16.21 2.04
N ALA A 135 -3.36 16.18 2.52
CA ALA A 135 -2.32 17.12 2.09
C ALA A 135 -2.02 16.97 0.59
N ILE A 136 -1.88 15.74 0.09
CA ILE A 136 -1.74 15.48 -1.35
C ILE A 136 -2.94 16.06 -2.11
N ALA A 137 -4.18 15.71 -1.70
CA ALA A 137 -5.40 16.18 -2.37
C ALA A 137 -5.49 17.72 -2.43
N GLY A 138 -5.09 18.42 -1.37
CA GLY A 138 -5.12 19.88 -1.29
C GLY A 138 -4.24 20.59 -2.33
N PHE A 139 -3.21 19.93 -2.87
CA PHE A 139 -2.40 20.50 -3.94
C PHE A 139 -3.13 20.65 -5.28
N THR A 140 -4.31 20.03 -5.42
CA THR A 140 -5.19 20.24 -6.59
C THR A 140 -5.54 21.72 -6.76
N GLU A 141 -5.90 22.39 -5.67
CA GLU A 141 -6.24 23.83 -5.66
C GLU A 141 -5.05 24.71 -6.05
N ARG A 142 -3.84 24.16 -5.96
CA ARG A 142 -2.58 24.81 -6.31
C ARG A 142 -2.07 24.41 -7.70
N GLY A 143 -2.92 23.82 -8.54
CA GLY A 143 -2.59 23.49 -9.93
C GLY A 143 -1.70 22.25 -10.08
N VAL A 144 -1.71 21.33 -9.12
CA VAL A 144 -1.08 20.00 -9.24
C VAL A 144 -2.14 18.99 -9.68
N ARG A 145 -1.83 18.09 -10.63
CA ARG A 145 -2.72 16.98 -10.97
C ARG A 145 -2.57 15.88 -9.91
N THR A 146 -3.34 15.98 -8.84
CA THR A 146 -3.27 15.00 -7.76
C THR A 146 -4.07 13.74 -8.11
N VAL A 147 -3.56 12.58 -7.71
CA VAL A 147 -4.29 11.31 -7.76
C VAL A 147 -3.98 10.52 -6.50
N LEU A 148 -5.01 9.97 -5.87
CA LEU A 148 -4.90 9.13 -4.69
C LEU A 148 -5.28 7.69 -5.03
N VAL A 149 -4.47 6.73 -4.60
CA VAL A 149 -4.73 5.29 -4.77
C VAL A 149 -4.89 4.66 -3.40
N ALA A 150 -6.12 4.29 -3.04
CA ALA A 150 -6.42 3.55 -1.83
C ALA A 150 -5.91 2.11 -1.97
N ILE A 151 -4.99 1.73 -1.07
CA ILE A 151 -4.36 0.40 -1.09
C ILE A 151 -5.11 -0.52 -0.13
N PRO A 152 -5.53 -1.73 -0.55
CA PRO A 152 -6.14 -2.69 0.35
C PRO A 152 -5.17 -3.07 1.48
N PRO A 153 -5.63 -3.19 2.74
CA PRO A 153 -4.76 -3.59 3.85
C PRO A 153 -4.11 -4.96 3.63
N VAL A 154 -4.76 -5.84 2.89
CA VAL A 154 -4.18 -7.11 2.44
C VAL A 154 -3.59 -6.94 1.04
N THR A 155 -2.38 -6.39 0.97
CA THR A 155 -1.60 -6.37 -0.28
C THR A 155 -0.69 -7.58 -0.31
N HIS A 156 -0.92 -8.52 -1.22
CA HIS A 156 -0.26 -9.83 -1.22
C HIS A 156 0.64 -10.02 -2.45
N SER A 157 1.70 -10.83 -2.27
CA SER A 157 2.64 -11.30 -3.30
C SER A 157 3.79 -12.10 -2.65
N THR A 158 4.66 -12.69 -3.47
CA THR A 158 5.95 -13.29 -3.04
C THR A 158 6.92 -12.33 -2.32
N ARG A 159 6.73 -11.01 -2.42
CA ARG A 159 7.55 -9.99 -1.74
C ARG A 159 6.94 -9.49 -0.43
N ASP A 160 5.75 -9.94 -0.07
CA ASP A 160 5.13 -9.59 1.20
C ASP A 160 5.77 -10.37 2.35
N LYS A 161 6.51 -9.67 3.19
CA LYS A 161 7.30 -10.27 4.29
C LYS A 161 6.93 -9.77 5.68
N ILE A 162 6.22 -8.62 5.76
CA ILE A 162 5.90 -7.95 7.03
C ILE A 162 4.42 -7.53 7.12
N GLY A 163 3.62 -7.80 6.10
CA GLY A 163 2.24 -7.36 6.02
C GLY A 163 1.26 -8.21 6.83
N PHE A 164 -0.01 -8.10 6.46
CA PHE A 164 -1.14 -8.76 7.10
C PHE A 164 -0.96 -10.29 7.15
N ILE A 165 -0.64 -10.90 6.00
CA ILE A 165 -0.55 -12.35 5.85
C ILE A 165 0.65 -12.94 6.60
N PRO A 166 1.89 -12.44 6.45
CA PRO A 166 3.03 -12.91 7.24
C PRO A 166 2.80 -12.82 8.75
N THR A 167 2.10 -11.77 9.22
CA THR A 167 1.78 -11.59 10.64
C THR A 167 0.82 -12.66 11.15
N LEU A 168 -0.22 -13.00 10.38
CA LEU A 168 -1.15 -14.07 10.74
C LEU A 168 -0.48 -15.44 10.72
N ILE A 169 0.34 -15.72 9.71
CA ILE A 169 1.10 -16.98 9.61
C ILE A 169 2.05 -17.12 10.81
N LYS A 170 2.77 -16.05 11.16
CA LYS A 170 3.63 -16.03 12.34
C LYS A 170 2.84 -16.29 13.62
N THR A 171 1.69 -15.63 13.79
CA THR A 171 0.82 -15.81 14.97
C THR A 171 0.34 -17.26 15.07
N ALA A 172 -0.04 -17.87 13.95
CA ALA A 172 -0.46 -19.26 13.92
C ALA A 172 0.67 -20.24 14.27
N ARG A 173 1.89 -19.96 13.78
CA ARG A 173 3.10 -20.73 14.17
C ARG A 173 3.40 -20.59 15.66
N ASP A 174 3.33 -19.38 16.21
CA ASP A 174 3.67 -19.11 17.61
C ASP A 174 2.65 -19.69 18.60
N THR A 175 1.36 -19.71 18.24
CA THR A 175 0.27 -20.14 19.11
C THR A 175 -0.17 -21.59 18.88
N GLY A 176 0.22 -22.18 17.74
CA GLY A 176 -0.22 -23.51 17.31
C GLY A 176 -1.67 -23.58 16.83
N VAL A 177 -2.33 -22.44 16.59
CA VAL A 177 -3.70 -22.35 16.07
C VAL A 177 -3.85 -21.18 15.10
N SER A 178 -4.64 -21.33 14.05
CA SER A 178 -4.96 -20.23 13.13
C SER A 178 -6.29 -19.56 13.55
N GLY A 179 -6.21 -18.41 14.21
CA GLY A 179 -7.38 -17.78 14.84
C GLY A 179 -8.24 -16.92 13.89
N TYR A 180 -9.54 -16.89 14.15
CA TYR A 180 -10.49 -15.85 13.68
C TYR A 180 -11.45 -15.47 14.82
N VAL A 181 -11.95 -14.23 14.89
CA VAL A 181 -12.82 -13.80 16.02
C VAL A 181 -14.27 -14.17 15.75
N GLY A 182 -14.97 -14.72 16.76
CA GLY A 182 -16.40 -15.02 16.65
C GLY A 182 -16.68 -16.02 15.53
N ASP A 183 -17.59 -15.70 14.61
CA ASP A 183 -17.81 -16.52 13.41
C ASP A 183 -16.84 -16.21 12.25
N GLY A 184 -15.95 -15.24 12.39
CA GLY A 184 -14.96 -14.87 11.37
C GLY A 184 -15.56 -14.35 10.06
N THR A 185 -16.82 -13.89 10.09
CA THR A 185 -17.51 -13.32 8.91
C THR A 185 -17.09 -11.89 8.58
N ASN A 186 -16.29 -11.25 9.46
CA ASN A 186 -15.70 -9.96 9.15
C ASN A 186 -14.73 -10.09 7.96
N ARG A 187 -14.68 -9.05 7.14
CA ARG A 187 -13.99 -9.06 5.85
C ARG A 187 -12.81 -8.13 5.81
N TRP A 188 -11.88 -8.47 4.92
CA TRP A 188 -10.75 -7.63 4.55
C TRP A 188 -10.57 -7.61 3.03
N PRO A 189 -10.44 -6.43 2.40
CA PRO A 189 -10.19 -6.37 0.98
C PRO A 189 -8.73 -6.75 0.70
N ALA A 190 -8.51 -7.35 -0.47
CA ALA A 190 -7.19 -7.79 -0.90
C ALA A 190 -6.86 -7.30 -2.31
N GLY A 191 -5.57 -7.21 -2.59
CA GLY A 191 -5.05 -6.87 -3.92
C GLY A 191 -3.68 -7.46 -4.17
N HIS A 192 -3.50 -8.10 -5.32
CA HIS A 192 -2.19 -8.58 -5.73
C HIS A 192 -1.31 -7.40 -6.16
N VAL A 193 -0.08 -7.32 -5.65
CA VAL A 193 0.77 -6.13 -5.85
C VAL A 193 1.03 -5.77 -7.32
N LEU A 194 1.03 -6.77 -8.22
CA LEU A 194 1.23 -6.54 -9.65
C LEU A 194 0.02 -5.86 -10.32
N ASP A 195 -1.21 -6.21 -9.93
CA ASP A 195 -2.40 -5.50 -10.42
C ASP A 195 -2.43 -4.05 -9.90
N ILE A 196 -1.98 -3.83 -8.67
CA ILE A 196 -1.78 -2.49 -8.09
C ILE A 196 -0.71 -1.72 -8.88
N GLY A 197 0.39 -2.38 -9.24
CA GLY A 197 1.42 -1.80 -10.11
C GLY A 197 0.86 -1.29 -11.43
N HIS A 198 0.05 -2.12 -12.10
CA HIS A 198 -0.63 -1.77 -13.35
C HIS A 198 -1.58 -0.59 -13.15
N LEU A 199 -2.32 -0.55 -12.04
CA LEU A 199 -3.21 0.56 -11.69
C LEU A 199 -2.44 1.89 -11.57
N TYR A 200 -1.25 1.92 -10.98
CA TYR A 200 -0.46 3.17 -10.88
C TYR A 200 -0.02 3.70 -12.25
N ARG A 201 0.30 2.81 -13.20
CA ARG A 201 0.59 3.21 -14.59
C ARG A 201 -0.64 3.83 -15.24
N LEU A 202 -1.80 3.18 -15.11
CA LEU A 202 -3.07 3.73 -15.63
C LEU A 202 -3.47 5.04 -14.95
N ALA A 203 -3.23 5.16 -13.64
CA ALA A 203 -3.46 6.38 -12.88
C ALA A 203 -2.62 7.54 -13.43
N LEU A 204 -1.33 7.27 -13.71
CA LEU A 204 -0.44 8.24 -14.33
C LEU A 204 -0.90 8.64 -15.74
N GLU A 205 -1.26 7.68 -16.58
CA GLU A 205 -1.56 7.94 -17.98
C GLU A 205 -2.95 8.54 -18.21
N LYS A 206 -3.95 8.11 -17.43
CA LYS A 206 -5.36 8.34 -17.75
C LYS A 206 -6.16 9.08 -16.68
N ALA A 207 -5.77 9.01 -15.40
CA ALA A 207 -6.63 9.55 -14.35
C ALA A 207 -6.74 11.09 -14.41
N PRO A 208 -7.95 11.64 -14.32
CA PRO A 208 -8.17 13.08 -14.11
C PRO A 208 -7.54 13.59 -12.82
N ALA A 209 -7.33 14.91 -12.73
CA ALA A 209 -6.95 15.55 -11.47
C ALA A 209 -8.00 15.28 -10.38
N SER A 210 -7.55 15.19 -9.13
CA SER A 210 -8.39 14.91 -7.96
C SER A 210 -9.07 13.54 -7.97
N SER A 211 -8.54 12.56 -8.73
CA SER A 211 -9.08 11.20 -8.73
C SER A 211 -8.75 10.48 -7.41
N GLN A 212 -9.74 9.76 -6.88
CA GLN A 212 -9.59 8.80 -5.80
C GLN A 212 -9.88 7.40 -6.36
N LEU A 213 -8.84 6.56 -6.43
CA LEU A 213 -8.87 5.22 -6.99
C LEU A 213 -8.80 4.18 -5.87
N TYR A 214 -9.32 2.99 -6.12
CA TYR A 214 -9.37 1.88 -5.16
C TYR A 214 -8.77 0.63 -5.77
N ALA A 215 -7.73 0.10 -5.12
CA ALA A 215 -6.85 -0.91 -5.69
C ALA A 215 -7.16 -2.35 -5.23
N ALA A 216 -8.20 -2.56 -4.44
CA ALA A 216 -8.64 -3.90 -4.08
C ALA A 216 -9.10 -4.66 -5.33
N THR A 217 -8.55 -5.84 -5.58
CA THR A 217 -9.02 -6.77 -6.62
C THR A 217 -10.10 -7.71 -6.07
N GLU A 218 -10.12 -7.89 -4.75
CA GLU A 218 -11.15 -8.59 -3.99
C GLU A 218 -11.72 -7.67 -2.92
N GLU A 219 -13.03 -7.41 -2.98
CA GLU A 219 -13.69 -6.38 -2.15
C GLU A 219 -13.73 -6.73 -0.66
N GLY A 220 -13.69 -8.00 -0.30
CA GLY A 220 -13.73 -8.44 1.09
C GLY A 220 -13.74 -9.95 1.23
N ILE A 221 -12.64 -10.51 1.73
CA ILE A 221 -12.47 -11.94 2.03
C ILE A 221 -12.71 -12.15 3.52
N THR A 222 -13.41 -13.20 3.87
CA THR A 222 -13.70 -13.48 5.29
C THR A 222 -12.42 -13.88 6.03
N VAL A 223 -12.25 -13.38 7.26
CA VAL A 223 -11.10 -13.77 8.09
C VAL A 223 -11.09 -15.27 8.36
N ARG A 224 -12.28 -15.89 8.48
CA ARG A 224 -12.38 -17.35 8.60
C ARG A 224 -11.70 -18.07 7.44
N GLU A 225 -11.98 -17.69 6.20
CA GLU A 225 -11.41 -18.35 5.01
C GLU A 225 -9.88 -18.19 4.93
N ILE A 226 -9.37 -17.01 5.30
CA ILE A 226 -7.94 -16.76 5.43
C ILE A 226 -7.34 -17.68 6.51
N ALA A 227 -7.94 -17.72 7.69
CA ALA A 227 -7.47 -18.51 8.82
C ALA A 227 -7.50 -20.02 8.53
N GLU A 228 -8.56 -20.53 7.90
CA GLU A 228 -8.69 -21.93 7.49
C GLU A 228 -7.63 -22.31 6.45
N THR A 229 -7.33 -21.43 5.50
CA THR A 229 -6.27 -21.66 4.50
C THR A 229 -4.90 -21.71 5.15
N ILE A 230 -4.58 -20.74 6.02
CA ILE A 230 -3.34 -20.75 6.81
C ILE A 230 -3.24 -22.02 7.68
N GLY A 231 -4.33 -22.40 8.35
CA GLY A 231 -4.38 -23.58 9.22
C GLY A 231 -4.08 -24.87 8.47
N ARG A 232 -4.65 -25.05 7.26
CA ARG A 232 -4.38 -26.21 6.39
C ARG A 232 -2.90 -26.29 6.00
N HIS A 233 -2.29 -25.17 5.57
CA HIS A 233 -0.87 -25.14 5.17
C HIS A 233 0.09 -25.39 6.32
N LEU A 234 -0.23 -24.87 7.52
CA LEU A 234 0.60 -25.06 8.71
C LEU A 234 0.31 -26.35 9.48
N ASN A 235 -0.70 -27.11 9.07
CA ASN A 235 -1.21 -28.28 9.80
C ASN A 235 -1.57 -27.96 11.27
N VAL A 236 -2.27 -26.84 11.48
CA VAL A 236 -2.79 -26.39 12.78
C VAL A 236 -4.30 -26.14 12.68
N PRO A 237 -5.07 -26.33 13.76
CA PRO A 237 -6.51 -26.10 13.72
C PRO A 237 -6.82 -24.62 13.50
N ALA A 238 -7.79 -24.33 12.64
CA ALA A 238 -8.42 -23.01 12.58
C ALA A 238 -9.50 -22.91 13.67
N VAL A 239 -9.44 -21.86 14.50
CA VAL A 239 -10.28 -21.78 15.71
C VAL A 239 -10.93 -20.41 15.86
N SER A 240 -12.15 -20.41 16.38
CA SER A 240 -12.81 -19.20 16.85
C SER A 240 -12.16 -18.72 18.15
N ILE A 241 -11.65 -17.50 18.12
CA ILE A 241 -11.08 -16.79 19.27
C ILE A 241 -12.19 -15.95 19.91
N PRO A 242 -12.45 -16.11 21.22
CA PRO A 242 -13.38 -15.24 21.93
C PRO A 242 -12.97 -13.77 21.84
N ALA A 243 -13.94 -12.86 21.70
CA ALA A 243 -13.69 -11.45 21.44
C ALA A 243 -12.82 -10.79 22.53
N GLU A 244 -13.01 -11.21 23.78
CA GLU A 244 -12.24 -10.75 24.94
C GLU A 244 -10.77 -11.21 24.91
N GLN A 245 -10.43 -12.25 24.14
CA GLN A 245 -9.07 -12.76 23.97
C GLN A 245 -8.41 -12.27 22.67
N ALA A 246 -9.16 -11.59 21.79
CA ALA A 246 -8.68 -11.18 20.47
C ALA A 246 -7.44 -10.26 20.55
N ALA A 247 -7.43 -9.30 21.49
CA ALA A 247 -6.29 -8.40 21.67
C ALA A 247 -5.01 -9.14 22.07
N ASP A 248 -5.13 -10.21 22.85
CA ASP A 248 -4.00 -11.03 23.29
C ASP A 248 -3.54 -12.05 22.24
N HIS A 249 -4.46 -12.60 21.45
CA HIS A 249 -4.12 -13.52 20.37
C HIS A 249 -3.48 -12.77 19.19
N PHE A 250 -4.08 -11.65 18.77
CA PHE A 250 -3.61 -10.84 17.64
C PHE A 250 -2.77 -9.63 18.09
N LYS A 251 -1.91 -9.78 19.10
CA LYS A 251 -1.08 -8.68 19.66
C LYS A 251 -0.38 -7.82 18.61
N ALA A 252 0.13 -8.44 17.54
CA ALA A 252 0.82 -7.77 16.44
C ALA A 252 -0.14 -7.08 15.45
N PHE A 253 -1.45 -7.34 15.55
CA PHE A 253 -2.48 -6.82 14.67
C PHE A 253 -3.80 -6.54 15.43
N PRO A 254 -3.84 -5.48 16.26
CA PRO A 254 -4.97 -5.19 17.16
C PRO A 254 -6.27 -4.81 16.43
N PHE A 255 -6.21 -4.65 15.11
CA PHE A 255 -7.35 -4.27 14.28
C PHE A 255 -8.07 -5.46 13.63
N MET A 256 -7.69 -6.71 13.94
CA MET A 256 -8.24 -7.93 13.33
C MET A 256 -9.77 -8.04 13.39
N THR A 257 -10.42 -7.35 14.34
CA THR A 257 -11.87 -7.35 14.54
C THR A 257 -12.63 -6.39 13.62
N LEU A 258 -11.93 -5.55 12.84
CA LEU A 258 -12.57 -4.66 11.88
C LEU A 258 -13.20 -5.45 10.72
N ASP A 259 -14.28 -4.92 10.16
CA ASP A 259 -14.89 -5.37 8.91
C ASP A 259 -14.70 -4.25 7.88
N ILE A 260 -13.74 -4.46 6.97
CA ILE A 260 -13.36 -3.50 5.93
C ILE A 260 -13.74 -4.10 4.58
N THR A 261 -14.34 -3.26 3.74
CA THR A 261 -14.62 -3.58 2.34
C THR A 261 -14.07 -2.47 1.46
N MET A 262 -13.69 -2.81 0.23
CA MET A 262 -13.19 -1.84 -0.74
C MET A 262 -13.64 -2.21 -2.14
N SER A 263 -14.68 -1.54 -2.64
CA SER A 263 -15.11 -1.73 -4.02
C SER A 263 -14.17 -0.99 -4.98
N ASN A 264 -13.90 -1.59 -6.13
CA ASN A 264 -13.09 -1.01 -7.20
C ASN A 264 -13.90 -0.66 -8.47
N ALA A 265 -15.24 -0.78 -8.43
CA ALA A 265 -16.08 -0.69 -9.62
C ALA A 265 -15.84 0.61 -10.41
N ASP A 266 -15.83 1.75 -9.71
CA ASP A 266 -15.58 3.06 -10.31
C ASP A 266 -14.15 3.18 -10.87
N THR A 267 -13.16 2.54 -10.23
CA THR A 267 -11.77 2.54 -10.69
C THR A 267 -11.62 1.75 -11.98
N LYS A 268 -12.24 0.56 -12.06
CA LYS A 268 -12.26 -0.26 -13.27
C LYS A 268 -12.92 0.50 -14.42
N GLN A 269 -14.08 1.09 -14.17
CA GLN A 269 -14.82 1.85 -15.19
C GLN A 269 -14.04 3.07 -15.67
N LEU A 270 -13.42 3.83 -14.75
CA LEU A 270 -12.70 5.07 -15.09
C LEU A 270 -11.45 4.80 -15.94
N LEU A 271 -10.71 3.74 -15.62
CA LEU A 271 -9.36 3.53 -16.18
C LEU A 271 -9.28 2.39 -17.20
N ASP A 272 -10.39 1.66 -17.40
CA ASP A 272 -10.42 0.39 -18.13
C ASP A 272 -9.39 -0.58 -17.53
N TRP A 273 -9.42 -0.68 -16.20
CA TRP A 273 -8.49 -1.51 -15.42
C TRP A 273 -9.11 -2.88 -15.17
N GLU A 274 -8.45 -3.92 -15.68
CA GLU A 274 -8.83 -5.31 -15.48
C GLU A 274 -7.72 -6.04 -14.70
N PRO A 275 -7.95 -6.37 -13.43
CA PRO A 275 -7.03 -7.21 -12.66
C PRO A 275 -6.92 -8.62 -13.27
N VAL A 276 -5.70 -9.15 -13.36
CA VAL A 276 -5.41 -10.44 -14.00
C VAL A 276 -4.64 -11.41 -13.11
N HIS A 277 -4.13 -10.95 -11.96
CA HIS A 277 -3.37 -11.80 -11.06
C HIS A 277 -4.30 -12.58 -10.11
N PRO A 278 -3.80 -13.68 -9.50
CA PRO A 278 -4.60 -14.48 -8.59
C PRO A 278 -5.14 -13.67 -7.41
N GLY A 279 -6.32 -14.04 -6.93
CA GLY A 279 -6.82 -13.58 -5.64
C GLY A 279 -6.02 -14.18 -4.47
N LEU A 280 -6.19 -13.63 -3.28
CA LEU A 280 -5.43 -13.95 -2.08
C LEU A 280 -5.46 -15.44 -1.73
N ILE A 281 -6.63 -16.08 -1.76
CA ILE A 281 -6.74 -17.51 -1.39
C ILE A 281 -5.95 -18.39 -2.36
N ALA A 282 -6.04 -18.10 -3.67
CA ALA A 282 -5.24 -18.81 -4.65
C ALA A 282 -3.73 -18.56 -4.48
N ASP A 283 -3.33 -17.34 -4.12
CA ASP A 283 -1.92 -17.00 -3.82
C ASP A 283 -1.39 -17.66 -2.54
N LEU A 284 -2.23 -17.82 -1.51
CA LEU A 284 -1.90 -18.61 -0.32
C LEU A 284 -1.73 -20.09 -0.67
N GLU A 285 -2.59 -20.63 -1.54
CA GLU A 285 -2.54 -22.03 -1.96
C GLU A 285 -1.30 -22.38 -2.80
N ASP A 286 -0.71 -21.40 -3.50
CA ASP A 286 0.60 -21.55 -4.17
C ASP A 286 1.74 -21.87 -3.19
N GLY A 287 1.59 -21.49 -1.92
CA GLY A 287 2.42 -21.98 -0.83
C GLY A 287 3.69 -21.17 -0.56
N HIS A 288 4.01 -20.15 -1.37
CA HIS A 288 5.25 -19.36 -1.22
C HIS A 288 5.39 -18.70 0.16
N TYR A 289 4.27 -18.27 0.75
CA TYR A 289 4.21 -17.71 2.10
C TYR A 289 4.65 -18.67 3.22
N PHE A 290 4.59 -19.98 2.97
CA PHE A 290 4.85 -21.01 3.98
C PHE A 290 6.24 -21.63 3.88
N THR A 291 6.99 -21.28 2.83
CA THR A 291 8.40 -21.67 2.71
C THR A 291 9.22 -21.04 3.84
N THR A 292 10.18 -21.80 4.37
CA THR A 292 11.15 -21.29 5.33
C THR A 292 12.37 -20.87 4.53
N ASP A 293 12.56 -19.56 4.40
CA ASP A 293 13.86 -19.00 4.01
C ASP A 293 14.88 -19.23 5.15
#